data_AF-A0A961AF17-F1
#
_entry.id   AF-A0A961AF17-F1
#
_cell.length_a   1.000
_cell.length_b   1.000
_cell.length_c   1.000
_cell.angle_alpha   90.00
_cell.angle_beta   90.00
_cell.angle_gamma   90.00
#
_symmetry.space_group_name_H-M   'P 1'
#
loop_
_entity.id
_entity.type
_entity.pdbx_description
1 polymer ?
#
loop_
_entity_poly.entity_id
_entity_poly.type
_entity_poly.pdbx_seq_one_letter_code
_entity_poly.pdbx_strand_id
1 'polypeptide(L)'
;MTKERHILQIRNGIYLLCFLSALTLIVGVSLNIHLANQSFERMKSLGVTASTEQALINELSALLDANELDRLIARGNEVLKEKPLSRTGHFYLGLAYYHSGDASKCRKHLEEARRIDPSWKPAIDPFLGNLKDAPSGAED
;
A
#
# COMPACT_ATOMS: atom_id res chain seq x y z
N MET A 1 -35.92 24.20 -58.75
CA MET A 1 -36.18 23.25 -57.64
C MET A 1 -35.01 22.35 -57.22
N THR A 2 -34.00 22.10 -58.07
CA THR A 2 -32.83 21.24 -57.74
C THR A 2 -31.71 22.01 -57.01
N LYS A 3 -31.41 23.25 -57.43
CA LYS A 3 -30.32 24.07 -56.83
C LYS A 3 -30.53 24.39 -55.34
N GLU A 4 -31.75 24.74 -54.94
CA GLU A 4 -32.10 25.00 -53.52
C GLU A 4 -31.98 23.74 -52.66
N ARG A 5 -32.34 22.57 -53.18
CA ARG A 5 -32.16 21.28 -52.49
C ARG A 5 -30.69 20.94 -52.26
N HIS A 6 -29.82 21.21 -53.23
CA HIS A 6 -28.38 21.01 -53.07
C HIS A 6 -27.77 21.95 -52.02
N ILE A 7 -28.15 23.23 -52.00
CA ILE A 7 -27.68 24.19 -50.98
C ILE A 7 -28.14 23.77 -49.58
N LEU A 8 -29.37 23.28 -49.45
CA LEU A 8 -29.91 22.78 -48.18
C LEU A 8 -29.16 21.54 -47.70
N GLN A 9 -28.83 20.61 -48.60
CA GLN A 9 -28.05 19.41 -48.28
C GLN A 9 -26.63 19.76 -47.81
N ILE A 10 -25.96 20.71 -48.47
CA ILE A 10 -24.61 21.16 -48.07
C ILE A 10 -24.63 21.79 -46.68
N ARG A 11 -25.60 22.68 -46.42
CA ARG A 11 -25.76 23.32 -45.11
C ARG A 11 -26.00 22.30 -44.00
N ASN A 12 -26.88 21.33 -44.23
CA ASN A 12 -27.14 20.26 -43.25
C ASN A 12 -25.91 19.37 -43.04
N GLY A 13 -25.12 19.10 -44.08
CA GLY A 13 -23.86 18.38 -43.98
C GLY A 13 -22.81 19.12 -43.14
N ILE A 14 -22.70 20.44 -43.29
CA ILE A 14 -21.82 21.28 -42.46
C ILE A 14 -22.26 21.23 -40.99
N TYR A 15 -23.57 21.36 -40.70
CA TYR A 15 -24.06 21.25 -39.33
C TYR A 15 -23.80 19.88 -38.71
N LEU A 16 -23.97 18.80 -39.49
CA LEU A 16 -23.68 17.45 -39.03
C LEU A 16 -22.19 17.26 -38.73
N LEU A 17 -21.30 17.79 -39.58
CA LEU A 17 -19.86 17.73 -39.35
C LEU A 17 -19.45 18.51 -38.09
N CYS A 18 -19.97 19.72 -37.91
CA CYS A 18 -19.73 20.52 -36.71
C CYS A 18 -20.24 19.80 -35.46
N PHE A 19 -21.43 19.21 -35.52
CA PHE A 19 -22.00 18.45 -34.40
C PHE A 19 -21.14 17.24 -34.03
N LEU A 20 -20.69 16.45 -35.01
CA LEU A 20 -19.81 15.30 -34.78
C LEU A 20 -18.46 15.74 -34.18
N SER A 21 -17.88 16.85 -34.65
CA SER A 21 -16.63 17.40 -34.09
C SER A 21 -16.78 17.91 -32.65
N ALA A 22 -17.92 18.50 -32.32
CA ALA A 22 -18.21 18.93 -30.96
C ALA A 22 -18.41 17.72 -30.04
N LEU A 23 -19.10 16.68 -30.54
CA LEU A 23 -19.32 15.45 -29.78
C LEU A 23 -18.01 14.73 -29.46
N THR A 24 -17.09 14.60 -30.42
CA THR A 24 -15.78 13.97 -30.17
C THR A 24 -14.94 14.77 -29.17
N LEU A 25 -14.98 16.11 -29.24
CA LEU A 25 -14.31 16.97 -28.27
C LEU A 25 -14.90 16.80 -26.86
N ILE A 26 -16.23 16.79 -26.74
CA ILE A 26 -16.92 16.64 -25.44
C ILE A 26 -16.61 15.27 -24.83
N VAL A 27 -16.66 14.20 -25.62
CA VAL A 27 -16.33 12.85 -25.15
C VAL A 27 -14.86 12.77 -24.74
N GLY A 28 -13.96 13.35 -25.53
CA GLY A 28 -12.52 13.37 -25.22
C GLY A 28 -12.20 14.12 -23.93
N VAL A 29 -12.79 15.32 -23.73
CA VAL A 29 -12.64 16.11 -22.51
C VAL A 29 -13.24 15.38 -21.31
N SER A 30 -14.44 14.80 -21.45
CA SER A 30 -15.09 14.05 -20.37
C SER A 30 -14.27 12.82 -19.96
N LEU A 31 -13.72 12.10 -20.93
CA LEU A 31 -12.85 10.94 -20.67
C LEU A 31 -11.55 11.38 -19.99
N ASN A 32 -10.94 12.47 -20.43
CA ASN A 32 -9.72 13.01 -19.81
C ASN A 32 -9.98 13.41 -18.35
N ILE A 33 -11.06 14.15 -18.07
CA ILE A 33 -11.46 14.52 -16.71
C ILE A 33 -11.72 13.26 -15.86
N HIS A 34 -12.38 12.23 -16.41
CA HIS A 34 -12.63 10.99 -15.69
C HIS A 34 -11.34 10.27 -15.30
N LEU A 35 -10.41 10.12 -16.25
CA LEU A 35 -9.10 9.50 -16.02
C LEU A 35 -8.26 10.29 -15.01
N ALA A 36 -8.30 11.63 -15.09
CA ALA A 36 -7.62 12.51 -14.15
C ALA A 36 -8.19 12.42 -12.73
N ASN A 37 -9.52 12.37 -12.59
CA ASN A 37 -10.15 12.17 -11.29
C ASN A 37 -9.80 10.80 -10.70
N GLN A 38 -9.77 9.76 -11.54
CA GLN A 38 -9.40 8.42 -11.08
C GLN A 38 -7.94 8.32 -10.61
N SER A 39 -7.00 8.95 -11.31
CA SER A 39 -5.60 8.97 -10.91
C SER A 39 -5.40 9.77 -9.62
N PHE A 40 -6.13 10.88 -9.47
CA PHE A 40 -6.09 11.72 -8.28
C PHE A 40 -6.59 10.98 -7.02
N GLU A 41 -7.73 10.29 -7.10
CA GLU A 41 -8.26 9.53 -5.96
C GLU A 41 -7.34 8.37 -5.54
N ARG A 42 -6.70 7.71 -6.51
CA ARG A 42 -5.69 6.67 -6.22
C ARG A 42 -4.45 7.25 -5.56
N MET A 43 -3.96 8.40 -6.01
CA MET A 43 -2.83 9.07 -5.37
C MET A 43 -3.18 9.51 -3.95
N LYS A 44 -4.37 10.05 -3.73
CA LYS A 44 -4.84 10.47 -2.41
C LYS A 44 -4.95 9.27 -1.46
N SER A 45 -5.54 8.17 -1.90
CA SER A 45 -5.66 6.97 -1.06
C SER A 45 -4.30 6.35 -0.75
N LEU A 46 -3.40 6.25 -1.73
CA LEU A 46 -2.03 5.79 -1.52
C LEU A 46 -1.25 6.70 -0.57
N GLY A 47 -1.37 8.02 -0.74
CA GLY A 47 -0.74 9.01 0.13
C GLY A 47 -1.21 8.89 1.58
N VAL A 48 -2.52 8.75 1.80
CA VAL A 48 -3.07 8.50 3.14
C VAL A 48 -2.54 7.18 3.71
N THR A 49 -2.61 6.08 2.96
CA THR A 49 -2.12 4.78 3.46
C THR A 49 -0.62 4.78 3.76
N ALA A 50 0.19 5.40 2.90
CA ALA A 50 1.64 5.50 3.08
C ALA A 50 1.97 6.39 4.28
N SER A 51 1.23 7.49 4.49
CA SER A 51 1.43 8.37 5.64
C SER A 51 1.07 7.67 6.96
N THR A 52 -0.02 6.90 7.00
CA THR A 52 -0.42 6.13 8.19
C THR A 52 0.57 5.00 8.48
N GLU A 53 1.02 4.29 7.44
CA GLU A 53 2.02 3.22 7.60
C GLU A 53 3.36 3.79 8.06
N GLN A 54 3.81 4.91 7.49
CA GLN A 54 5.05 5.57 7.89
C GLN A 54 4.97 6.09 9.32
N ALA A 55 3.84 6.66 9.74
CA ALA A 55 3.64 7.09 11.12
C ALA A 55 3.73 5.90 12.09
N LEU A 56 3.14 4.76 11.74
CA LEU A 56 3.25 3.54 12.52
C LEU A 56 4.70 3.03 12.60
N ILE A 57 5.41 3.00 11.47
CA ILE A 57 6.82 2.61 11.43
C ILE A 57 7.66 3.51 12.34
N ASN A 58 7.46 4.83 12.27
CA ASN A 58 8.18 5.78 13.11
C ASN A 58 7.90 5.56 14.60
N GLU A 59 6.63 5.31 14.97
CA GLU A 59 6.23 5.00 16.34
C GLU A 59 6.91 3.73 16.86
N LEU A 60 6.80 2.62 16.12
CA LEU A 60 7.38 1.33 16.52
C LEU A 60 8.91 1.37 16.55
N SER A 61 9.53 2.09 15.60
CA SER A 61 10.98 2.32 15.60
C SER A 61 11.42 3.12 16.83
N ALA A 62 10.70 4.18 17.18
CA ALA A 62 11.04 4.98 18.36
C ALA A 62 10.95 4.16 19.66
N LEU A 63 9.95 3.29 19.79
CA LEU A 63 9.83 2.38 20.93
C LEU A 63 10.99 1.37 20.97
N LEU A 64 11.41 0.86 19.81
CA LEU A 64 12.57 -0.03 19.70
C LEU A 64 13.87 0.68 20.07
N ASP A 65 14.10 1.88 19.55
CA ASP A 65 15.29 2.70 19.80
C ASP A 65 15.39 3.12 21.27
N ALA A 66 14.23 3.37 21.92
CA ALA A 66 14.15 3.64 23.35
C ALA A 66 14.27 2.36 24.22
N ASN A 67 14.39 1.19 23.60
CA ASN A 67 14.39 -0.12 24.26
C ASN A 67 13.16 -0.36 25.15
N GLU A 68 12.02 0.26 24.82
CA GLU A 68 10.75 0.10 25.51
C GLU A 68 10.02 -1.16 25.01
N LEU A 69 10.66 -2.32 25.18
CA LEU A 69 10.23 -3.59 24.57
C LEU A 69 8.80 -4.00 24.95
N ASP A 70 8.39 -3.78 26.21
CA ASP A 70 7.03 -4.10 26.66
C ASP A 70 5.97 -3.26 25.93
N ARG A 71 6.25 -1.97 25.73
CA ARG A 71 5.35 -1.07 24.98
C ARG A 71 5.36 -1.42 23.50
N LEU A 72 6.52 -1.76 22.94
CA LEU A 72 6.64 -2.22 21.56
C LEU A 72 5.81 -3.49 21.33
N ILE A 73 5.86 -4.44 22.26
CA ILE A 73 5.07 -5.67 22.21
C ILE A 73 3.57 -5.36 22.32
N ALA A 74 3.17 -4.52 23.27
CA ALA A 74 1.77 -4.13 23.42
C ALA A 74 1.24 -3.47 22.14
N ARG A 75 1.98 -2.49 21.61
CA ARG A 75 1.60 -1.75 20.40
C ARG A 75 1.57 -2.63 19.16
N GLY A 76 2.58 -3.49 18.99
CA GLY A 76 2.61 -4.46 17.90
C GLY A 76 1.43 -5.44 17.93
N ASN A 77 1.01 -5.88 19.12
CA ASN A 77 -0.17 -6.73 19.27
C ASN A 77 -1.47 -6.00 18.94
N GLU A 78 -1.60 -4.71 19.28
CA GLU A 78 -2.75 -3.89 18.86
C GLU A 78 -2.82 -3.77 17.33
N VAL A 79 -1.69 -3.49 16.69
CA VAL A 79 -1.59 -3.45 15.22
C VAL A 79 -2.07 -4.77 14.60
N LEU A 80 -1.67 -5.92 15.18
CA LEU A 80 -2.10 -7.22 14.67
C LEU A 80 -3.57 -7.56 14.99
N LYS A 81 -4.18 -6.97 16.03
CA LYS A 81 -5.63 -7.09 16.25
C LYS A 81 -6.42 -6.37 15.16
N GLU A 82 -5.96 -5.19 14.74
CA GLU A 82 -6.61 -4.41 13.69
C GLU A 82 -6.30 -4.96 12.30
N LYS A 83 -5.05 -5.35 12.07
CA LYS A 83 -4.52 -5.83 10.79
C LYS A 83 -3.71 -7.11 11.04
N PRO A 84 -4.37 -8.28 11.09
CA PRO A 84 -3.70 -9.57 11.33
C PRO A 84 -2.61 -9.92 10.32
N LEU A 85 -2.68 -9.35 9.11
CA LEU A 85 -1.68 -9.52 8.04
C LEU A 85 -0.76 -8.31 7.92
N SER A 86 -0.59 -7.52 8.99
CA SER A 86 0.37 -6.42 9.01
C SER A 86 1.78 -6.96 9.13
N ARG A 87 2.48 -6.96 8.00
CA ARG A 87 3.91 -7.28 7.94
C ARG A 87 4.74 -6.43 8.91
N THR A 88 4.47 -5.13 8.99
CA THR A 88 5.16 -4.20 9.90
C THR A 88 4.93 -4.59 11.35
N GLY A 89 3.69 -4.90 11.73
CA GLY A 89 3.38 -5.39 13.08
C GLY A 89 4.11 -6.68 13.42
N HIS A 90 4.12 -7.65 12.51
CA HIS A 90 4.86 -8.89 12.67
C HIS A 90 6.38 -8.66 12.76
N PHE A 91 6.94 -7.78 11.93
CA PHE A 91 8.38 -7.50 11.93
C PHE A 91 8.84 -6.86 13.26
N TYR A 92 8.18 -5.79 13.70
CA TYR A 92 8.55 -5.10 14.94
C TYR A 92 8.30 -5.94 16.20
N LEU A 93 7.28 -6.81 16.22
CA LEU A 93 7.14 -7.81 17.27
C LEU A 93 8.30 -8.81 17.25
N GLY A 94 8.71 -9.26 16.06
CA GLY A 94 9.89 -10.09 15.88
C GLY A 94 11.16 -9.45 16.46
N LEU A 95 11.39 -8.18 16.15
CA LEU A 95 12.51 -7.41 16.72
C LEU A 95 12.39 -7.27 18.24
N ALA A 96 11.21 -6.95 18.76
CA ALA A 96 11.00 -6.84 20.20
C ALA A 96 11.39 -8.13 20.94
N TYR A 97 10.94 -9.28 20.41
CA TYR A 97 11.27 -10.59 20.98
C TYR A 97 12.73 -11.00 20.75
N TYR A 98 13.35 -10.55 19.66
CA TYR A 98 14.79 -10.70 19.44
C TYR A 98 15.58 -10.01 20.55
N HIS A 99 15.25 -8.75 20.85
CA HIS A 99 15.90 -7.96 21.89
C HIS A 99 15.55 -8.44 23.31
N SER A 100 14.37 -9.01 23.52
CA SER A 100 13.97 -9.60 24.80
C SER A 100 14.54 -11.02 25.03
N GLY A 101 15.20 -11.62 24.02
CA GLY A 101 15.75 -12.96 24.09
C GLY A 101 14.74 -14.11 23.90
N ASP A 102 13.49 -13.82 23.54
CA ASP A 102 12.47 -14.85 23.25
C ASP A 102 12.61 -15.32 21.79
N ALA A 103 13.56 -16.24 21.57
CA ALA A 103 13.89 -16.76 20.24
C ALA A 103 12.70 -17.44 19.55
N SER A 104 11.82 -18.09 20.31
CA SER A 104 10.65 -18.79 19.78
C SER A 104 9.64 -17.81 19.19
N LYS A 105 9.25 -16.77 19.94
CA LYS A 105 8.32 -15.75 19.44
C LYS A 105 8.97 -14.88 18.37
N CYS A 106 10.25 -14.57 18.49
CA CYS A 106 10.99 -13.87 17.45
C CYS A 106 10.88 -14.59 16.10
N ARG A 107 11.22 -15.89 16.06
CA ARG A 107 11.10 -16.71 14.85
C ARG A 107 9.69 -16.68 14.28
N LYS A 108 8.68 -16.95 15.12
CA LYS A 108 7.28 -16.98 14.70
C LYS A 108 6.86 -15.70 13.98
N HIS A 109 7.14 -14.55 14.58
CA HIS A 109 6.70 -13.26 14.05
C HIS A 109 7.50 -12.83 12.80
N LEU A 110 8.82 -13.05 12.78
CA LEU A 110 9.65 -12.74 11.63
C LEU A 110 9.34 -13.64 10.41
N GLU A 111 9.08 -14.93 10.63
CA GLU A 111 8.68 -15.82 9.54
C GLU A 111 7.33 -15.44 8.93
N GLU A 112 6.39 -14.98 9.75
CA GLU A 112 5.11 -14.50 9.28
C GLU A 112 5.23 -13.20 8.49
N ALA A 113 6.05 -12.24 8.95
CA ALA A 113 6.37 -11.04 8.16
C ALA A 113 6.98 -11.40 6.79
N ARG A 114 7.89 -12.38 6.76
CA ARG A 114 8.53 -12.91 5.55
C ARG A 114 7.55 -13.64 4.62
N ARG A 115 6.50 -14.27 5.19
CA ARG A 115 5.44 -14.95 4.43
C ARG A 115 4.48 -13.96 3.80
N ILE A 116 4.10 -12.91 4.56
CA ILE A 116 3.21 -11.84 4.10
C ILE A 116 3.86 -11.05 2.97
N ASP A 117 5.15 -10.71 3.09
CA ASP A 117 5.89 -10.15 1.97
C ASP A 117 7.33 -10.70 1.87
N PRO A 118 7.56 -11.53 0.86
CA PRO A 118 8.88 -12.07 0.54
C PRO A 118 9.99 -11.05 0.27
N SER A 119 9.68 -9.81 -0.12
CA SER A 119 10.68 -8.75 -0.38
C SER A 119 11.43 -8.32 0.87
N TRP A 120 10.89 -8.57 2.07
CA TRP A 120 11.54 -8.26 3.34
C TRP A 120 12.54 -9.33 3.81
N LYS A 121 12.70 -10.43 3.06
CA LYS A 121 13.71 -11.47 3.33
C LYS A 121 15.09 -10.90 3.68
N PRO A 122 15.68 -9.95 2.90
CA PRO A 122 17.00 -9.41 3.21
C PRO A 122 17.07 -8.69 4.56
N ALA A 123 15.96 -8.08 5.00
CA ALA A 123 15.88 -7.42 6.30
C ALA A 123 15.66 -8.41 7.45
N ILE A 124 14.97 -9.53 7.19
CA ILE A 124 14.55 -10.50 8.20
C ILE A 124 15.60 -11.60 8.42
N ASP A 125 16.21 -12.10 7.34
CA ASP A 125 17.08 -13.27 7.37
C ASP A 125 18.31 -13.11 8.29
N PRO A 126 18.94 -11.92 8.46
CA PRO A 126 20.01 -11.74 9.45
C PRO A 126 19.57 -12.07 10.88
N PHE A 127 18.36 -11.65 11.28
CA PHE A 127 17.83 -11.93 12.62
C PHE A 127 17.54 -13.43 12.79
N LEU A 128 16.92 -14.06 11.80
CA LEU A 128 16.64 -15.50 11.85
C LEU A 128 17.92 -16.37 11.79
N GLY A 129 18.97 -15.87 11.15
CA GLY A 129 20.30 -16.49 11.10
C GLY A 129 20.93 -16.53 12.49
N ASN A 130 20.97 -15.38 13.18
CA ASN A 130 21.56 -15.26 14.52
C ASN A 130 20.86 -16.13 15.57
N LEU A 131 19.56 -16.42 15.39
CA LEU A 131 18.83 -17.33 16.29
C LEU A 131 19.27 -18.79 16.19
N LYS A 132 19.96 -19.21 15.12
CA LYS A 132 20.46 -20.60 14.98
C LYS A 132 21.64 -20.88 15.91
N ASP A 133 22.34 -19.83 16.35
CA ASP A 133 23.51 -19.92 17.22
C ASP A 133 23.17 -19.74 18.70
N ALA A 134 21.93 -19.32 19.01
CA ALA A 134 21.42 -19.34 20.37
C ALA A 134 21.08 -20.80 20.75
N PRO A 135 21.48 -21.31 21.92
CA PRO A 135 21.17 -22.67 22.31
C PRO A 135 19.66 -22.87 22.20
N SER A 136 19.27 -23.90 21.46
CA SER A 136 17.92 -24.45 21.41
C SER A 136 17.56 -24.94 22.82
N GLY A 137 17.26 -24.01 23.71
CA GLY A 137 16.97 -24.25 25.11
C GLY A 137 15.49 -24.11 25.37
N ALA A 138 14.88 -25.22 25.80
CA ALA A 138 13.54 -25.39 26.34
C ALA A 138 12.38 -25.50 25.33
N GLU A 139 12.41 -26.56 24.53
CA GLU A 139 11.20 -27.41 24.43
C GLU A 139 11.23 -28.34 25.65
N ASP A 140 10.46 -28.00 26.69
CA ASP A 140 10.02 -28.91 27.76
C ASP A 140 8.48 -28.94 27.78
#